data_AF-A0A957ZYV4-F1
#
_entry.id   AF-A0A957ZYV4-F1
#
_cell.length_a   1.000
_cell.length_b   1.000
_cell.length_c   1.000
_cell.angle_alpha   90.00
_cell.angle_beta   90.00
_cell.angle_gamma   90.00
#
_symmetry.space_group_name_H-M   'P 1'
#
loop_
_entity.id
_entity.type
_entity.pdbx_description
1 polymer ?
#
loop_
_entity_poly.entity_id
_entity_poly.type
_entity_poly.pdbx_seq_one_letter_code
_entity_poly.pdbx_strand_id
1 'polypeptide(L)'
;MQQGEIVFWIFMIVLTPISVGSFLAVMWWMARPRRDTESAERVDHIWQQRDNWGEALCRQLIERQVEPGMTPEMVRLAWGDPQAVRQPEPDVEQWLYDDAPPETSTNYVSFKADRVTTAAKSTPKSMLAWGPWPIIVITLGISILVSMIALGVVFFS
;
A
#
# COMPACT_ATOMS: atom_id res chain seq x y z
N MET A 1 -10.10 27.81 -44.07
CA MET A 1 -9.58 27.18 -42.84
C MET A 1 -8.31 26.44 -43.19
N GLN A 2 -7.16 26.91 -42.72
CA GLN A 2 -5.87 26.26 -42.95
C GLN A 2 -5.84 24.94 -42.15
N GLN A 3 -5.35 23.85 -42.76
CA GLN A 3 -5.29 22.53 -42.11
C GLN A 3 -4.64 22.56 -40.72
N GLY A 4 -3.71 23.49 -40.46
CA GLY A 4 -3.08 23.67 -39.15
C GLY A 4 -4.05 24.07 -38.02
N GLU A 5 -5.12 24.80 -38.32
CA GLU A 5 -6.10 25.24 -37.32
C GLU A 5 -6.96 24.05 -36.83
N ILE A 6 -7.33 23.15 -37.75
CA ILE A 6 -8.10 21.94 -37.42
C ILE A 6 -7.27 21.00 -36.53
N VAL A 7 -5.99 20.81 -36.86
CA VAL A 7 -5.08 19.97 -36.06
C VAL A 7 -4.89 20.56 -34.66
N PHE A 8 -4.74 21.88 -34.56
CA PHE A 8 -4.63 22.57 -33.28
C PHE A 8 -5.86 22.37 -32.39
N TRP A 9 -7.08 22.52 -32.94
CA TRP A 9 -8.31 22.32 -32.18
C TRP A 9 -8.52 20.86 -31.75
N ILE A 10 -8.20 19.90 -32.61
CA ILE A 10 -8.25 18.47 -32.25
C ILE A 10 -7.28 18.18 -31.10
N PHE A 11 -6.07 18.73 -31.14
CA PHE A 11 -5.08 18.55 -30.08
C PHE A 11 -5.55 19.14 -28.74
N MET A 12 -6.10 20.36 -28.78
CA MET A 12 -6.67 21.05 -27.61
C MET A 12 -7.82 20.27 -26.97
N ILE A 13 -8.75 19.76 -27.78
CA ILE A 13 -9.94 19.03 -27.30
C ILE A 13 -9.55 17.68 -26.70
N VAL A 14 -8.50 17.02 -27.21
CA VAL A 14 -8.09 15.69 -26.76
C VAL A 14 -7.10 15.76 -25.58
N LEU A 15 -6.10 16.65 -25.60
CA LEU A 15 -5.09 16.67 -24.52
C LEU A 15 -5.60 17.26 -23.21
N THR A 16 -6.45 18.29 -23.28
CA THR A 16 -6.94 18.98 -22.08
C THR A 16 -7.69 18.03 -21.12
N PRO A 17 -8.65 17.18 -21.55
CA PRO A 17 -9.32 16.26 -20.65
C PRO A 17 -8.39 15.16 -20.10
N ILE A 18 -7.37 14.74 -20.86
CA ILE A 18 -6.37 13.77 -20.37
C ILE A 18 -5.53 14.39 -19.24
N SER A 19 -5.08 15.62 -19.42
CA SER A 19 -4.36 16.40 -18.40
C SER A 19 -5.20 16.53 -17.13
N VAL A 20 -6.44 17.01 -17.24
CA VAL A 20 -7.34 17.17 -16.10
C VAL A 20 -7.63 15.83 -15.42
N GLY A 21 -7.90 14.77 -16.19
CA GLY A 21 -8.14 13.44 -15.66
C GLY A 21 -6.94 12.88 -14.88
N SER A 22 -5.73 13.05 -15.41
CA SER A 22 -4.50 12.61 -14.73
C SER A 22 -4.26 13.38 -13.43
N PHE A 23 -4.48 14.70 -13.43
CA PHE A 23 -4.33 15.53 -12.24
C PHE A 23 -5.33 15.15 -11.15
N LEU A 24 -6.60 14.93 -11.53
CA LEU A 24 -7.64 14.48 -10.59
C LEU A 24 -7.34 13.09 -10.04
N ALA A 25 -6.80 12.18 -10.83
CA ALA A 25 -6.40 10.84 -10.36
C ALA A 25 -5.27 10.93 -9.31
N VAL A 26 -4.27 11.79 -9.54
CA VAL A 26 -3.18 12.03 -8.58
C VAL A 26 -3.71 12.69 -7.30
N MET A 27 -4.54 13.72 -7.41
CA MET A 27 -5.19 14.37 -6.28
C MET A 27 -6.02 13.40 -5.46
N TRP A 28 -6.85 12.56 -6.11
CA TRP A 28 -7.65 11.54 -5.44
C TRP A 28 -6.78 10.49 -4.74
N TRP A 29 -5.66 10.10 -5.35
CA TRP A 29 -4.70 9.18 -4.73
C TRP A 29 -4.00 9.80 -3.50
N MET A 30 -3.60 11.08 -3.57
CA MET A 30 -3.02 11.79 -2.42
C MET A 30 -4.04 12.05 -1.31
N ALA A 31 -5.30 12.28 -1.68
CA ALA A 31 -6.39 12.50 -0.73
C ALA A 31 -6.89 11.21 -0.08
N ARG A 32 -6.42 10.03 -0.49
CA ARG A 32 -6.72 8.80 0.25
C ARG A 32 -6.18 8.96 1.67
N PRO A 33 -7.02 8.77 2.70
CA PRO A 33 -6.60 8.88 4.07
C PRO A 33 -5.43 7.94 4.29
N ARG A 34 -4.28 8.55 4.56
CA ARG A 34 -3.05 7.86 4.90
C ARG A 34 -3.31 7.15 6.23
N ARG A 35 -3.04 5.84 6.32
CA ARG A 35 -3.23 4.97 7.52
C ARG A 35 -2.47 5.45 8.78
N ASP A 36 -1.83 6.61 8.69
CA ASP A 36 -0.96 7.24 9.66
C ASP A 36 -1.71 7.59 10.95
N THR A 37 -2.99 7.98 10.89
CA THR A 37 -3.76 8.33 12.10
C THR A 37 -4.03 7.12 12.98
N GLU A 38 -4.42 5.99 12.38
CA GLU A 38 -4.56 4.70 13.07
C GLU A 38 -3.22 4.27 13.69
N SER A 39 -2.11 4.58 13.01
CA SER A 39 -0.78 4.24 13.52
C SER A 39 -0.40 5.05 14.77
N ALA A 40 -0.83 6.30 14.89
CA ALA A 40 -0.51 7.15 16.04
C ALA A 40 -1.27 6.72 17.31
N GLU A 41 -2.59 6.51 17.20
CA GLU A 41 -3.42 6.04 18.32
C GLU A 41 -2.98 4.66 18.80
N ARG A 42 -2.66 3.75 17.87
CA ARG A 42 -2.11 2.43 18.17
C ARG A 42 -0.79 2.52 18.93
N VAL A 43 0.12 3.37 18.48
CA VAL A 43 1.43 3.56 19.12
C VAL A 43 1.26 4.12 20.54
N ASP A 44 0.36 5.08 20.74
CA ASP A 44 0.06 5.62 22.07
C ASP A 44 -0.50 4.52 22.99
N HIS A 45 -1.45 3.72 22.50
CA HIS A 45 -2.02 2.62 23.27
C HIS A 45 -0.98 1.54 23.65
N ILE A 46 -0.03 1.23 22.76
CA ILE A 46 1.09 0.32 23.07
C ILE A 46 2.01 0.93 24.15
N TRP A 47 2.27 2.24 24.10
CA TRP A 47 3.11 2.91 25.09
C TRP A 47 2.46 3.01 26.47
N GLN A 48 1.13 3.09 26.55
CA GLN A 48 0.40 3.04 27.81
C GLN A 48 0.62 1.71 28.55
N GLN A 49 0.98 0.64 27.84
CA GLN A 49 1.26 -0.69 28.41
C GLN A 49 2.75 -0.91 28.75
N ARG A 50 3.59 0.13 28.64
CA ARG A 50 5.04 0.04 28.84
C ARG A 50 5.43 -0.54 30.19
N ASP A 51 4.74 -0.18 31.27
CA ASP A 51 5.07 -0.64 32.61
C ASP A 51 4.81 -2.14 32.80
N ASN A 52 3.84 -2.69 32.06
CA ASN A 52 3.47 -4.11 32.11
C ASN A 52 4.32 -4.97 31.18
N TRP A 53 4.65 -4.47 29.99
CA TRP A 53 5.26 -5.25 28.91
C TRP A 53 6.76 -5.00 28.74
N GLY A 54 7.26 -3.86 29.24
CA GLY A 54 8.63 -3.41 29.05
C GLY A 54 8.82 -2.71 27.70
N GLU A 55 9.79 -1.80 27.68
CA GLU A 55 10.06 -0.95 26.51
C GLU A 55 10.47 -1.74 25.26
N ALA A 56 11.24 -2.82 25.43
CA ALA A 56 11.70 -3.65 24.32
C ALA A 56 10.53 -4.28 23.55
N LEU A 57 9.55 -4.82 24.29
CA LEU A 57 8.36 -5.44 23.71
C LEU A 57 7.45 -4.40 23.06
N CYS A 58 7.24 -3.23 23.70
CA CYS A 58 6.50 -2.13 23.08
C CYS A 58 7.12 -1.73 21.72
N ARG A 59 8.44 -1.63 21.64
CA ARG A 59 9.13 -1.32 20.39
C ARG A 59 8.91 -2.38 19.32
N GLN A 60 8.98 -3.66 19.67
CA GLN A 60 8.66 -4.77 18.77
C GLN A 60 7.21 -4.68 18.24
N LEU A 61 6.23 -4.42 19.10
CA LEU A 61 4.82 -4.29 18.69
C LEU A 61 4.58 -3.08 17.78
N ILE A 62 5.28 -1.96 18.03
CA ILE A 62 5.26 -0.78 17.16
C ILE A 62 5.79 -1.14 15.77
N GLU A 63 6.90 -1.88 15.72
CA GLU A 63 7.52 -2.41 14.49
C GLU A 63 6.74 -3.59 13.86
N ARG A 64 5.58 -3.95 14.43
CA ARG A 64 4.72 -5.05 13.98
C ARG A 64 5.45 -6.40 13.99
N GLN A 65 6.40 -6.59 14.90
CA GLN A 65 7.07 -7.86 15.13
C GLN A 65 6.25 -8.67 16.13
N VAL A 66 5.85 -9.87 15.74
CA VAL A 66 5.12 -10.82 16.58
C VAL A 66 5.98 -12.05 16.77
N GLU A 67 6.19 -12.43 18.03
CA GLU A 67 7.04 -13.56 18.42
C GLU A 67 6.20 -14.64 19.11
N PRO A 68 6.67 -15.91 19.11
CA PRO A 68 6.05 -16.96 19.91
C PRO A 68 5.95 -16.59 21.39
N GLY A 69 4.81 -16.90 22.01
CA GLY A 69 4.54 -16.57 23.42
C GLY A 69 3.80 -15.25 23.65
N MET A 70 3.63 -14.41 22.63
CA MET A 70 2.76 -13.22 22.73
C MET A 70 1.29 -13.62 22.95
N THR A 71 0.52 -12.75 23.59
CA THR A 71 -0.93 -12.93 23.80
C THR A 71 -1.71 -12.45 22.56
N PRO A 72 -2.96 -12.90 22.36
CA PRO A 72 -3.77 -12.43 21.23
C PRO A 72 -4.01 -10.92 21.26
N GLU A 73 -4.12 -10.32 22.45
CA GLU A 73 -4.22 -8.87 22.62
C GLU A 73 -3.00 -8.12 22.06
N MET A 74 -1.78 -8.60 22.38
CA MET A 74 -0.55 -8.03 21.83
C MET A 74 -0.52 -8.14 20.30
N VAL A 75 -0.98 -9.26 19.74
CA VAL A 75 -1.07 -9.44 18.29
C VAL A 75 -2.08 -8.48 17.66
N ARG A 76 -3.24 -8.26 18.29
CA ARG A 76 -4.23 -7.27 17.79
C ARG A 76 -3.68 -5.85 17.81
N LEU A 77 -2.90 -5.49 18.83
CA LEU A 77 -2.25 -4.18 18.88
C LEU A 77 -1.12 -4.05 17.86
N ALA A 78 -0.42 -5.14 17.55
CA ALA A 78 0.61 -5.12 16.52
C ALA A 78 0.01 -5.04 15.10
N TRP A 79 -0.97 -5.90 14.79
CA TRP A 79 -1.41 -6.19 13.42
C TRP A 79 -2.84 -5.74 13.09
N GLY A 80 -3.62 -5.30 14.08
CA GLY A 80 -5.02 -4.95 13.95
C GLY A 80 -5.96 -6.13 14.21
N ASP A 81 -7.23 -5.97 13.87
CA ASP A 81 -8.21 -7.06 13.95
C ASP A 81 -8.04 -8.04 12.78
N PRO A 82 -8.13 -9.37 13.03
CA PRO A 82 -8.04 -10.36 11.96
C PRO A 82 -9.28 -10.33 11.06
N GLN A 83 -9.10 -10.47 9.75
CA GLN A 83 -10.23 -10.58 8.81
C GLN A 83 -10.98 -11.91 8.98
N ALA A 84 -10.25 -12.97 9.32
CA ALA A 84 -10.84 -14.28 9.53
C ALA A 84 -10.13 -15.05 10.64
N VAL A 85 -10.91 -15.83 11.37
CA VAL A 85 -10.44 -16.78 12.38
C VAL A 85 -10.81 -18.18 11.90
N ARG A 86 -9.84 -19.09 11.90
CA ARG A 86 -10.00 -20.51 11.54
C ARG A 86 -9.52 -21.37 12.70
N GLN A 87 -10.03 -22.60 12.76
CA GLN A 87 -9.60 -23.59 13.74
C GLN A 87 -9.21 -24.88 13.00
N PRO A 88 -7.96 -24.96 12.49
CA PRO A 88 -7.51 -26.13 11.74
C PRO A 88 -7.38 -27.39 12.61
N GLU A 89 -7.11 -27.24 13.90
CA GLU A 89 -6.98 -28.32 14.87
C GLU A 89 -7.75 -27.99 16.17
N PRO A 90 -8.17 -29.00 16.96
CA PRO A 90 -8.66 -28.76 18.32
C PRO A 90 -7.65 -27.95 19.11
N ASP A 91 -8.11 -26.90 19.79
CA ASP A 91 -7.29 -25.98 20.60
C ASP A 91 -6.26 -25.14 19.84
N VAL A 92 -6.29 -25.12 18.49
CA VAL A 92 -5.46 -24.23 17.67
C VAL A 92 -6.32 -23.22 16.95
N GLU A 93 -6.21 -21.96 17.36
CA GLU A 93 -6.88 -20.84 16.71
C GLU A 93 -5.92 -20.18 15.73
N GLN A 94 -6.33 -19.98 14.48
CA GLN A 94 -5.52 -19.39 13.43
C GLN A 94 -6.18 -18.11 12.92
N TRP A 95 -5.48 -17.00 13.05
CA TRP A 95 -5.93 -15.69 12.59
C TRP A 95 -5.30 -15.35 11.26
N LEU A 96 -6.12 -14.90 10.30
CA LEU A 96 -5.70 -14.52 8.96
C LEU A 96 -5.75 -13.00 8.81
N TYR A 97 -4.66 -12.44 8.26
CA TYR A 97 -4.49 -11.02 8.03
C TYR A 97 -4.31 -10.73 6.53
N ASP A 98 -5.31 -10.13 5.89
CA ASP A 98 -5.30 -9.72 4.47
C ASP A 98 -4.64 -8.35 4.24
N ASP A 99 -4.68 -7.46 5.24
CA ASP A 99 -4.16 -6.09 5.19
C ASP A 99 -2.69 -5.94 5.61
N ALA A 100 -1.98 -7.05 5.75
CA ALA A 100 -0.53 -6.97 5.81
C ALA A 100 -0.03 -6.28 4.52
N PRO A 101 0.97 -5.37 4.62
CA PRO A 101 1.46 -4.62 3.46
C PRO A 101 1.63 -5.54 2.25
N PRO A 102 1.31 -5.06 1.02
CA PRO A 102 1.13 -5.86 -0.21
C PRO A 102 2.37 -6.66 -0.66
N GLU A 103 3.43 -6.64 0.13
CA GLU A 103 4.63 -7.46 -0.01
C GLU A 103 4.53 -8.83 0.67
N THR A 104 3.45 -9.17 1.37
CA THR A 104 3.38 -10.41 2.18
C THR A 104 2.23 -11.31 1.75
N SER A 105 2.54 -12.47 1.16
CA SER A 105 1.61 -13.59 1.06
C SER A 105 1.01 -13.88 2.45
N THR A 106 -0.32 -14.06 2.50
CA THR A 106 -1.17 -14.34 3.67
C THR A 106 -0.42 -14.49 5.01
N ASN A 107 -0.37 -13.41 5.80
CA ASN A 107 0.15 -13.48 7.15
C ASN A 107 -0.90 -14.17 8.02
N TYR A 108 -0.49 -15.25 8.70
CA TYR A 108 -1.31 -15.89 9.69
C TYR A 108 -0.56 -16.03 11.01
N VAL A 109 -1.32 -15.99 12.10
CA VAL A 109 -0.83 -16.26 13.45
C VAL A 109 -1.62 -17.42 14.02
N SER A 110 -0.93 -18.43 14.50
CA SER A 110 -1.55 -19.56 15.19
C SER A 110 -1.36 -19.41 16.69
N PHE A 111 -2.44 -19.64 17.44
CA PHE A 111 -2.52 -19.60 18.89
C PHE A 111 -2.82 -20.99 19.41
N LYS A 112 -2.17 -21.36 20.51
CA LYS A 112 -2.50 -22.55 21.30
C LYS A 112 -2.44 -22.18 22.77
N ALA A 113 -3.48 -22.50 23.52
CA ALA A 113 -3.62 -22.09 24.93
C ALA A 113 -3.38 -20.58 25.14
N ASP A 114 -4.00 -19.75 24.29
CA ASP A 114 -3.96 -18.28 24.39
C ASP A 114 -2.56 -17.66 24.19
N ARG A 115 -1.67 -18.36 23.49
CA ARG A 115 -0.30 -17.92 23.19
C ARG A 115 0.07 -18.20 21.74
N VAL A 116 0.79 -17.27 21.12
CA VAL A 116 1.33 -17.47 19.76
C VAL A 116 2.27 -18.66 19.74
N THR A 117 2.00 -19.64 18.88
CA THR A 117 2.88 -20.77 18.63
C THR A 117 3.72 -20.55 17.39
N THR A 118 3.08 -20.08 16.32
CA THR A 118 3.70 -19.86 15.01
C THR A 118 3.24 -18.52 14.46
N ALA A 119 4.21 -17.66 14.14
CA ALA A 119 4.00 -16.46 13.36
C ALA A 119 4.75 -16.63 12.04
N ALA A 120 4.03 -16.89 10.95
CA ALA A 120 4.63 -17.02 9.63
C ALA A 120 4.65 -15.64 8.96
N LYS A 121 5.85 -15.10 8.76
CA LYS A 121 6.08 -13.92 7.92
C LYS A 121 6.58 -14.41 6.57
N SER A 122 5.74 -14.38 5.55
CA SER A 122 6.17 -14.81 4.23
C SER A 122 7.04 -13.71 3.60
N THR A 123 8.19 -14.07 3.05
CA THR A 123 9.01 -13.13 2.29
C THR A 123 8.35 -12.85 0.94
N PRO A 124 8.20 -11.59 0.51
CA PRO A 124 7.69 -11.24 -0.81
C PRO A 124 8.42 -12.02 -1.90
N LYS A 125 7.66 -12.70 -2.77
CA LYS A 125 8.17 -13.06 -4.10
C LYS A 125 8.12 -11.79 -4.95
N SER A 126 9.13 -10.93 -4.77
CA SER A 126 9.25 -9.63 -5.42
C SER A 126 9.30 -9.79 -6.95
N MET A 127 8.21 -9.50 -7.63
CA MET A 127 8.26 -9.14 -9.05
C MET A 127 7.48 -7.86 -9.39
N LEU A 128 6.70 -7.28 -8.46
CA LEU A 128 5.83 -6.15 -8.77
C LEU A 128 5.72 -5.09 -7.65
N ALA A 129 6.78 -4.89 -6.87
CA ALA A 129 6.85 -3.86 -5.81
C ALA A 129 7.37 -2.50 -6.31
N TRP A 130 7.17 -2.19 -7.59
CA TRP A 130 7.47 -0.86 -8.12
C TRP A 130 6.16 -0.10 -8.00
N GLY A 131 6.09 0.94 -7.15
CA GLY A 131 4.89 1.76 -6.94
C GLY A 131 4.36 2.43 -8.24
N PRO A 132 3.66 3.56 -8.21
CA PRO A 132 3.14 4.18 -9.44
C PRO A 132 4.24 4.66 -10.42
N TRP A 133 5.51 4.62 -10.02
CA TRP A 133 6.66 5.10 -10.80
C TRP A 133 6.75 4.57 -12.24
N PRO A 134 6.54 3.28 -12.54
CA PRO A 134 6.57 2.80 -13.92
C PRO A 134 5.46 3.43 -14.77
N ILE A 135 4.27 3.64 -14.19
CA ILE A 135 3.14 4.29 -14.89
C ILE A 135 3.50 5.74 -15.22
N ILE A 136 4.09 6.46 -14.26
CA ILE A 136 4.53 7.85 -14.43
C ILE A 136 5.65 7.95 -15.48
N VAL A 137 6.64 7.05 -15.44
CA VAL A 137 7.75 7.03 -16.41
C VAL A 137 7.25 6.71 -17.82
N ILE A 138 6.33 5.76 -17.97
CA ILE A 138 5.73 5.42 -19.28
C ILE A 138 4.91 6.60 -19.83
N THR A 139 4.08 7.25 -19.00
CA THR A 139 3.26 8.39 -19.46
C THR A 139 4.10 9.60 -19.85
N LEU A 140 5.15 9.92 -19.08
CA LEU A 140 6.12 10.97 -19.46
C LEU A 140 6.84 10.62 -20.77
N GLY A 141 7.29 9.38 -20.92
CA GLY A 141 7.94 8.90 -22.14
C GLY A 141 7.06 9.06 -23.39
N ILE A 142 5.77 8.68 -23.29
CA ILE A 142 4.81 8.83 -24.38
C ILE A 142 4.57 10.31 -24.71
N SER A 143 4.46 11.18 -23.70
CA SER A 143 4.22 12.62 -23.92
C SER A 143 5.39 13.30 -24.65
N ILE A 144 6.63 12.94 -24.31
CA ILE A 144 7.82 13.43 -25.01
C ILE A 144 7.83 12.94 -26.46
N LEU A 145 7.55 11.66 -26.71
CA LEU A 145 7.53 11.07 -28.04
C LEU A 145 6.51 11.79 -28.96
N VAL A 146 5.29 12.01 -28.47
CA VAL A 146 4.23 12.71 -29.21
C VAL A 146 4.65 14.14 -29.55
N SER A 147 5.31 14.84 -28.62
CA SER A 147 5.80 16.20 -28.84
C SER A 147 6.88 16.26 -29.92
N MET A 148 7.80 15.28 -29.95
CA MET A 148 8.82 15.20 -30.99
C MET A 148 8.24 14.93 -32.39
N ILE A 149 7.23 14.07 -32.49
CA ILE A 149 6.54 13.78 -33.76
C ILE A 149 5.84 15.06 -34.27
N ALA A 150 5.16 15.79 -33.40
CA ALA A 150 4.50 17.04 -33.78
C ALA A 150 5.49 18.09 -34.30
N LEU A 151 6.63 18.27 -33.63
CA LEU A 151 7.70 19.16 -34.11
C LEU A 151 8.25 18.70 -35.46
N GLY A 152 8.49 17.40 -35.64
CA GLY A 152 8.91 16.83 -36.91
C GLY A 152 7.95 17.18 -38.05
N VAL A 153 6.65 16.99 -37.86
CA VAL A 153 5.65 17.35 -38.88
C VAL A 153 5.72 18.84 -39.22
N VAL A 154 5.85 19.73 -38.24
CA VAL A 154 5.91 21.19 -38.47
C VAL A 154 7.16 21.63 -39.23
N PHE A 155 8.31 20.99 -38.98
CA PHE A 155 9.58 21.37 -39.63
C PHE A 155 9.77 20.73 -41.02
N PHE A 156 9.08 19.63 -41.31
CA PHE A 156 9.22 18.89 -42.58
C PHE A 156 8.01 19.01 -43.52
N SER A 157 7.00 19.81 -43.18
CA SER A 157 5.89 20.22 -44.06
C SER A 157 6.06 21.65 -44.55
#